data_AF-A0A7K7SWC4-F1
#
_entry.id   AF-A0A7K7SWC4-F1
#
_cell.length_a   1.000
_cell.length_b   1.000
_cell.length_c   1.000
_cell.angle_alpha   90.00
_cell.angle_beta   90.00
_cell.angle_gamma   90.00
#
_symmetry.space_group_name_H-M   'P 1'
#
loop_
_entity.id
_entity.type
_entity.pdbx_description
1 polymer ?
#
loop_
_entity_poly.entity_id
_entity_poly.type
_entity_poly.pdbx_seq_one_letter_code
_entity_poly.pdbx_strand_id
1 'polypeptide(L)'
;CNILYLALPITLTVATPVDDLAEVDYSLNRFPAVFQPFIDLDLKGTVFPAGNYTDSPYMAAPFTIPDQSDSMLYLAFSEYFFQTSSFAYYTAGAFNMTIAEETCSYFNINTEIFGSIIPEVAKYSVIPYPVMLKLMATEIPVISLEKDSFTVDIEGSMEVLAVLPDSTTQSLFTMNIAANTSISLNIFDQKLMGSLCLNR
;
A
#
# COMPACT_ATOMS: atom_id res chain seq x y z
N CYS A 1 -45.52 12.37 -14.80
CA CYS A 1 -45.11 12.06 -16.19
C CYS A 1 -43.80 12.82 -16.45
N ASN A 2 -42.85 12.20 -17.16
CA ASN A 2 -41.41 12.47 -17.26
C ASN A 2 -40.56 11.71 -16.23
N ILE A 3 -40.55 10.38 -16.38
CA ILE A 3 -39.42 9.56 -15.94
C ILE A 3 -38.29 9.88 -16.91
N LEU A 4 -37.30 10.65 -16.46
CA LEU A 4 -36.07 10.84 -17.22
C LEU A 4 -35.33 9.50 -17.19
N TYR A 5 -35.43 8.72 -18.26
CA TYR A 5 -34.53 7.59 -18.47
C TYR A 5 -33.13 8.17 -18.69
N LEU A 6 -32.34 8.26 -17.63
CA LEU A 6 -30.89 8.20 -17.77
C LEU A 6 -30.54 6.74 -18.10
N ALA A 7 -30.77 6.36 -19.36
CA ALA A 7 -30.10 5.23 -19.95
C ALA A 7 -28.63 5.62 -20.15
N LEU A 8 -27.88 5.68 -19.04
CA LEU A 8 -26.44 5.53 -19.12
C LEU A 8 -26.19 4.15 -19.72
N PRO A 9 -25.38 4.01 -20.78
CA PRO A 9 -24.95 2.70 -21.23
C PRO A 9 -24.04 2.14 -20.14
N ILE A 10 -24.60 1.52 -19.10
CA ILE A 10 -23.83 0.94 -18.01
C ILE A 10 -23.35 -0.44 -18.47
N THR A 11 -22.40 -0.44 -19.40
CA THR A 11 -21.36 -1.47 -19.43
C THR A 11 -20.16 -0.87 -18.71
N LEU A 12 -20.26 -0.73 -17.39
CA LEU A 12 -19.19 -0.22 -16.55
C LEU A 12 -18.26 -1.37 -16.15
N THR A 13 -17.81 -2.15 -17.14
CA THR A 13 -16.64 -3.01 -17.00
C THR A 13 -15.43 -2.14 -17.26
N VAL A 14 -15.00 -1.40 -16.24
CA VAL A 14 -13.82 -0.54 -16.32
C VAL A 14 -12.91 -0.94 -15.18
N ALA A 15 -12.05 -1.93 -15.43
CA ALA A 15 -10.80 -2.00 -14.71
C ALA A 15 -10.06 -0.69 -15.02
N THR A 16 -9.90 0.14 -14.01
CA THR A 16 -9.32 1.47 -14.15
C THR A 16 -7.91 1.43 -13.60
N PRO A 17 -6.87 1.78 -14.38
CA PRO A 17 -5.51 1.82 -13.86
C PRO A 17 -5.39 2.90 -12.79
N VAL A 18 -4.79 2.55 -11.67
CA VAL A 18 -4.36 3.49 -10.62
C VAL A 18 -2.99 4.03 -10.99
N ASP A 19 -2.09 3.12 -11.36
CA ASP A 19 -0.73 3.33 -11.82
C ASP A 19 -0.26 2.12 -12.66
N ASP A 20 1.04 2.00 -12.88
CA ASP A 20 1.65 0.91 -13.67
C ASP A 20 1.60 -0.46 -12.96
N LEU A 21 1.25 -0.51 -11.66
CA LEU A 21 1.29 -1.72 -10.83
C LEU A 21 -0.10 -2.25 -10.48
N ALA A 22 -1.13 -1.40 -10.45
CA ALA A 22 -2.46 -1.77 -9.98
C ALA A 22 -3.63 -1.19 -10.81
N GLU A 23 -4.70 -1.99 -10.91
CA GLU A 23 -5.98 -1.63 -11.53
C GLU A 23 -7.14 -1.89 -10.56
N VAL A 24 -8.19 -1.07 -10.60
CA VAL A 24 -9.39 -1.22 -9.76
C VAL A 24 -10.61 -1.57 -10.61
N ASP A 25 -11.31 -2.65 -10.25
CA ASP A 25 -12.61 -3.02 -10.81
C ASP A 25 -13.74 -2.27 -10.07
N TYR A 26 -14.29 -1.24 -10.72
CA TYR A 26 -15.46 -0.47 -10.26
C TYR A 26 -16.78 -0.97 -10.84
N SER A 27 -16.84 -2.20 -11.37
CA SER A 27 -18.10 -2.77 -11.84
C SER A 27 -19.13 -2.84 -10.71
N LEU A 28 -20.39 -2.69 -11.08
CA LEU A 28 -21.49 -2.81 -10.13
C LEU A 28 -21.62 -4.26 -9.63
N ASN A 29 -21.68 -4.44 -8.31
CA ASN A 29 -22.05 -5.71 -7.69
C ASN A 29 -23.52 -6.07 -7.94
N ARG A 30 -24.38 -5.05 -7.97
CA ARG A 30 -25.82 -5.15 -8.20
C ARG A 30 -26.35 -3.88 -8.83
N PHE A 31 -27.57 -3.95 -9.36
CA PHE A 31 -28.24 -2.75 -9.89
C PHE A 31 -28.37 -1.66 -8.81
N PRO A 32 -28.21 -0.37 -9.18
CA PRO A 32 -28.36 0.73 -8.24
C PRO A 32 -29.72 0.69 -7.56
N ALA A 33 -29.74 0.83 -6.24
CA ALA A 33 -30.97 0.85 -5.46
C ALA A 33 -31.40 2.30 -5.23
N VAL A 34 -32.64 2.62 -5.58
CA VAL A 34 -33.21 3.96 -5.42
C VAL A 34 -34.07 3.98 -4.17
N PHE A 35 -33.64 4.75 -3.18
CA PHE A 35 -34.38 5.05 -1.97
C PHE A 35 -34.84 6.52 -2.00
N GLN A 36 -35.84 6.85 -1.19
CA GLN A 36 -36.12 8.26 -0.87
C GLN A 36 -35.53 8.50 0.53
N PRO A 37 -34.45 9.29 0.68
CA PRO A 37 -33.98 10.37 -0.21
C PRO A 37 -32.70 10.11 -1.05
N PHE A 38 -32.11 8.91 -1.04
CA PHE A 38 -30.78 8.65 -1.64
C PHE A 38 -30.74 7.51 -2.65
N ILE A 39 -29.70 7.48 -3.48
CA ILE A 39 -29.40 6.36 -4.39
C ILE A 39 -28.17 5.63 -3.86
N ASP A 40 -28.24 4.31 -3.76
CA ASP A 40 -27.16 3.43 -3.34
C ASP A 40 -26.52 2.77 -4.57
N LEU A 41 -25.19 2.91 -4.70
CA LEU A 41 -24.38 2.31 -5.75
C LEU A 41 -23.36 1.36 -5.12
N ASP A 42 -23.58 0.07 -5.32
CA ASP A 42 -22.71 -0.99 -4.82
C ASP A 42 -21.67 -1.37 -5.87
N LEU A 43 -20.43 -0.93 -5.65
CA LEU A 43 -19.28 -1.18 -6.53
C LEU A 43 -18.42 -2.32 -5.96
N LYS A 44 -17.85 -3.15 -6.84
CA LYS A 44 -16.92 -4.21 -6.43
C LYS A 44 -15.72 -3.71 -5.64
N GLY A 45 -15.07 -2.65 -6.12
CA GLY A 45 -13.88 -2.08 -5.48
C GLY A 45 -12.77 -3.11 -5.25
N THR A 46 -12.53 -4.01 -6.21
CA THR A 46 -11.44 -4.99 -6.10
C THR A 46 -10.22 -4.48 -6.83
N VAL A 47 -9.06 -4.51 -6.17
CA VAL A 47 -7.79 -4.10 -6.78
C VAL A 47 -7.02 -5.33 -7.25
N PHE A 48 -6.52 -5.26 -8.48
CA PHE A 48 -5.75 -6.31 -9.13
C PHE A 48 -4.35 -5.80 -9.50
N PRO A 49 -3.33 -6.67 -9.51
CA PRO A 49 -2.07 -6.35 -10.16
C PRO A 49 -2.30 -6.02 -11.64
N ALA A 50 -1.66 -4.97 -12.13
CA ALA A 50 -1.77 -4.55 -13.53
C ALA A 50 -1.34 -5.71 -14.47
N GLY A 51 -2.19 -6.03 -15.45
CA GLY A 51 -1.96 -7.12 -16.39
C GLY A 51 -2.02 -8.54 -15.82
N ASN A 52 -2.29 -8.71 -14.52
CA ASN A 52 -2.45 -10.02 -13.89
C ASN A 52 -3.64 -10.03 -12.92
N TYR A 53 -4.76 -10.58 -13.37
CA TYR A 53 -5.97 -10.75 -12.57
C TYR A 53 -5.92 -11.98 -11.67
N THR A 54 -4.85 -12.12 -10.89
CA THR A 54 -4.80 -13.16 -9.85
C THR A 54 -5.79 -12.80 -8.77
N ASP A 55 -6.68 -13.73 -8.42
CA ASP A 55 -7.66 -13.54 -7.36
C ASP A 55 -6.96 -13.37 -6.01
N SER A 56 -7.43 -12.38 -5.26
CA SER A 56 -6.99 -12.09 -3.90
C SER A 56 -7.44 -13.20 -2.94
N PRO A 57 -6.65 -13.53 -1.90
CA PRO A 57 -7.06 -14.49 -0.86
C PRO A 57 -8.11 -13.92 0.10
N TYR A 58 -8.38 -12.60 0.04
CA TYR A 58 -9.30 -11.92 0.94
C TYR A 58 -10.77 -12.10 0.51
N MET A 59 -11.69 -12.01 1.47
CA MET A 59 -13.12 -12.06 1.21
C MET A 59 -13.80 -10.79 1.70
N ALA A 60 -14.68 -10.23 0.87
CA ALA A 60 -15.42 -9.04 1.24
C ALA A 60 -16.41 -9.32 2.38
N ALA A 61 -16.32 -8.54 3.45
CA ALA A 61 -17.30 -8.54 4.53
C ALA A 61 -18.37 -7.45 4.27
N PRO A 62 -19.65 -7.71 4.58
CA PRO A 62 -20.67 -6.68 4.57
C PRO A 62 -20.34 -5.59 5.59
N PHE A 63 -20.55 -4.34 5.21
CA PHE A 63 -20.46 -3.19 6.12
C PHE A 63 -21.65 -2.26 5.89
N THR A 64 -21.95 -1.44 6.89
CA THR A 64 -23.09 -0.51 6.85
C THR A 64 -22.58 0.91 6.89
N ILE A 65 -23.14 1.75 6.03
CA ILE A 65 -22.90 3.19 6.04
C ILE A 65 -23.85 3.81 7.07
N PRO A 66 -23.38 4.63 8.01
CA PRO A 66 -24.25 5.34 8.94
C PRO A 66 -25.27 6.20 8.19
N ASP A 67 -26.51 6.22 8.67
CA ASP A 67 -27.57 7.04 8.07
C ASP A 67 -27.28 8.52 8.35
N GLN A 68 -26.65 9.18 7.40
CA GLN A 68 -26.32 10.60 7.42
C GLN A 68 -26.89 11.27 6.17
N SER A 69 -27.39 12.49 6.32
CA SER A 69 -28.03 13.26 5.24
C SER A 69 -27.53 14.70 5.16
N ASP A 70 -26.34 14.95 5.70
CA ASP A 70 -25.68 16.25 5.70
C ASP A 70 -24.82 16.51 4.44
N SER A 71 -24.64 15.51 3.57
CA SER A 71 -23.81 15.57 2.38
C SER A 71 -24.53 15.02 1.14
N MET A 72 -24.17 15.52 -0.05
CA MET A 72 -24.75 15.08 -1.33
C MET A 72 -24.22 13.72 -1.80
N LEU A 73 -23.05 13.31 -1.32
CA LEU A 73 -22.35 12.08 -1.70
C LEU A 73 -21.66 11.50 -0.47
N TYR A 74 -21.83 10.20 -0.27
CA TYR A 74 -21.07 9.42 0.69
C TYR A 74 -20.28 8.37 -0.07
N LEU A 75 -18.99 8.28 0.24
CA LEU A 75 -18.12 7.23 -0.24
C LEU A 75 -17.72 6.38 0.96
N ALA A 76 -17.84 5.07 0.80
CA ALA A 76 -17.42 4.14 1.82
C ALA A 76 -16.51 3.09 1.20
N PHE A 77 -15.43 2.80 1.90
CA PHE A 77 -14.41 1.85 1.48
C PHE A 77 -14.38 0.71 2.48
N SER A 78 -14.43 -0.53 1.99
CA SER A 78 -14.33 -1.72 2.81
C SER A 78 -12.87 -2.00 3.17
N GLU A 79 -12.66 -2.75 4.25
CA GLU A 79 -11.35 -3.35 4.56
C GLU A 79 -10.82 -4.14 3.35
N TYR A 80 -11.72 -4.87 2.68
CA TYR A 80 -11.42 -5.66 1.48
C TYR A 80 -10.83 -4.85 0.32
N PHE A 81 -11.30 -3.62 0.08
CA PHE A 81 -10.70 -2.72 -0.93
C PHE A 81 -9.22 -2.47 -0.61
N PHE A 82 -8.89 -2.18 0.65
CA PHE A 82 -7.51 -1.93 1.05
C PHE A 82 -6.67 -3.22 1.07
N GLN A 83 -7.22 -4.33 1.56
CA GLN A 83 -6.53 -5.63 1.56
C GLN A 83 -6.17 -6.10 0.14
N THR A 84 -7.10 -5.99 -0.81
CA THR A 84 -6.82 -6.29 -2.23
C THR A 84 -5.80 -5.33 -2.83
N SER A 85 -5.81 -4.05 -2.42
CA SER A 85 -4.77 -3.08 -2.80
C SER A 85 -3.39 -3.53 -2.30
N SER A 86 -3.27 -3.89 -1.02
CA SER A 86 -2.02 -4.37 -0.43
C SER A 86 -1.49 -5.61 -1.16
N PHE A 87 -2.38 -6.57 -1.44
CA PHE A 87 -2.05 -7.77 -2.20
C PHE A 87 -1.54 -7.44 -3.62
N ALA A 88 -2.24 -6.56 -4.34
CA ALA A 88 -1.86 -6.17 -5.69
C ALA A 88 -0.46 -5.53 -5.74
N TYR A 89 -0.20 -4.55 -4.87
CA TYR A 89 1.11 -3.90 -4.80
C TYR A 89 2.21 -4.83 -4.31
N TYR A 90 1.92 -5.75 -3.39
CA TYR A 90 2.88 -6.74 -2.93
C TYR A 90 3.30 -7.70 -4.03
N THR A 91 2.34 -8.26 -4.74
CA THR A 91 2.60 -9.20 -5.85
C THR A 91 3.26 -8.50 -7.04
N ALA A 92 3.02 -7.20 -7.23
CA ALA A 92 3.72 -6.37 -8.22
C ALA A 92 5.15 -5.96 -7.78
N GLY A 93 5.57 -6.29 -6.56
CA GLY A 93 6.93 -6.02 -6.05
C GLY A 93 7.15 -4.59 -5.54
N ALA A 94 6.08 -3.84 -5.27
CA ALA A 94 6.16 -2.45 -4.83
C ALA A 94 6.88 -2.25 -3.47
N PHE A 95 6.92 -3.29 -2.64
CA PHE A 95 7.56 -3.27 -1.31
C PHE A 95 9.03 -3.72 -1.32
N ASN A 96 9.66 -3.77 -2.50
CA ASN A 96 11.08 -4.05 -2.65
C ASN A 96 11.82 -2.75 -3.00
N MET A 97 12.60 -2.22 -2.05
CA MET A 97 13.30 -0.95 -2.18
C MET A 97 14.79 -1.09 -1.92
N THR A 98 15.60 -0.38 -2.71
CA THR A 98 17.04 -0.23 -2.44
C THR A 98 17.33 1.23 -2.14
N ILE A 99 17.94 1.50 -0.98
CA ILE A 99 18.42 2.81 -0.58
C ILE A 99 19.95 2.79 -0.68
N ALA A 100 20.48 3.61 -1.59
CA ALA A 100 21.90 3.87 -1.76
C ALA A 100 22.16 5.38 -1.71
N GLU A 101 23.43 5.78 -1.68
CA GLU A 101 23.84 7.19 -1.61
C GLU A 101 23.22 8.04 -2.73
N GLU A 102 23.14 7.49 -3.94
CA GLU A 102 22.50 8.09 -5.11
C GLU A 102 20.97 8.28 -4.95
N THR A 103 20.33 7.41 -4.17
CA THR A 103 18.88 7.45 -3.92
C THR A 103 18.54 8.43 -2.80
N CYS A 104 19.42 8.60 -1.80
CA CYS A 104 19.15 9.49 -0.68
C CYS A 104 20.43 10.10 -0.07
N SER A 105 20.83 11.26 -0.60
CA SER A 105 22.01 12.01 -0.14
C SER A 105 21.92 12.49 1.33
N TYR A 106 20.73 12.50 1.93
CA TYR A 106 20.51 12.88 3.32
C TYR A 106 20.96 11.79 4.31
N PHE A 107 21.01 10.53 3.86
CA PHE A 107 21.44 9.38 4.65
C PHE A 107 22.84 8.97 4.20
N ASN A 108 23.87 9.72 4.64
CA ASN A 108 25.26 9.31 4.44
C ASN A 108 25.62 8.18 5.42
N ILE A 109 25.14 6.98 5.13
CA ILE A 109 25.36 5.79 5.95
C ILE A 109 26.62 5.08 5.44
N ASN A 110 27.56 4.84 6.34
CA ASN A 110 28.79 4.12 6.03
C ASN A 110 29.06 3.00 7.06
N THR A 111 30.05 2.16 6.79
CA THR A 111 30.41 1.05 7.66
C THR A 111 30.94 1.47 9.03
N GLU A 112 31.44 2.70 9.19
CA GLU A 112 31.94 3.23 10.46
C GLU A 112 30.81 3.38 11.48
N ILE A 113 29.63 3.88 11.05
CA ILE A 113 28.44 4.00 11.90
C ILE A 113 28.07 2.64 12.50
N PHE A 114 28.01 1.60 11.66
CA PHE A 114 27.68 0.25 12.13
C PHE A 114 28.82 -0.38 12.93
N GLY A 115 30.08 -0.10 12.60
CA GLY A 115 31.23 -0.59 13.36
C GLY A 115 31.24 -0.13 14.81
N SER A 116 30.64 1.02 15.12
CA SER A 116 30.49 1.50 16.50
C SER A 116 29.49 0.69 17.34
N ILE A 117 28.55 -0.02 16.69
CA ILE A 117 27.48 -0.79 17.33
C ILE A 117 27.76 -2.31 17.23
N ILE A 118 28.30 -2.76 16.10
CA ILE A 118 28.55 -4.16 15.75
C ILE A 118 30.06 -4.35 15.52
N PRO A 119 30.80 -4.87 16.52
CA PRO A 119 32.25 -5.02 16.45
C PRO A 119 32.75 -5.86 15.27
N GLU A 120 31.95 -6.83 14.82
CA GLU A 120 32.24 -7.66 13.64
C GLU A 120 32.37 -6.81 12.38
N VAL A 121 31.53 -5.77 12.21
CA VAL A 121 31.59 -4.86 11.05
C VAL A 121 32.86 -4.00 11.09
N ALA A 122 33.30 -3.58 12.28
CA ALA A 122 34.53 -2.83 12.46
C ALA A 122 35.78 -3.64 12.05
N LYS A 123 35.75 -4.97 12.17
CA LYS A 123 36.86 -5.83 11.73
C LYS A 123 37.08 -5.80 10.21
N TYR A 124 36.03 -5.56 9.43
CA TYR A 124 36.09 -5.51 7.96
C TYR A 124 36.47 -4.12 7.42
N SER A 125 36.37 -3.07 8.23
CA SER A 125 36.44 -1.68 7.75
C SER A 125 37.49 -0.87 8.51
N VAL A 126 38.75 -0.93 8.08
CA VAL A 126 39.76 0.09 8.46
C VAL A 126 39.49 1.41 7.73
N ILE A 127 38.84 1.33 6.56
CA ILE A 127 38.39 2.46 5.74
C ILE A 127 36.85 2.40 5.69
N PRO A 128 36.14 3.52 5.93
CA PRO A 128 34.68 3.56 5.81
C PRO A 128 34.24 3.32 4.35
N TYR A 129 33.35 2.36 4.14
CA TYR A 129 32.71 2.12 2.84
C TYR A 129 31.27 2.62 2.85
N PRO A 130 30.74 3.13 1.71
CA PRO A 130 29.33 3.44 1.59
C PRO A 130 28.46 2.20 1.84
N VAL A 131 27.27 2.42 2.39
CA VAL A 131 26.31 1.35 2.66
C VAL A 131 25.11 1.46 1.72
N MET A 132 24.66 0.30 1.25
CA MET A 132 23.40 0.11 0.55
C MET A 132 22.46 -0.71 1.42
N LEU A 133 21.21 -0.27 1.54
CA LEU A 133 20.15 -0.95 2.28
C LEU A 133 19.16 -1.55 1.28
N LYS A 134 18.95 -2.86 1.33
CA LYS A 134 17.87 -3.52 0.58
C LYS A 134 16.74 -3.87 1.53
N LEU A 135 15.59 -3.24 1.35
CA LEU A 135 14.38 -3.49 2.11
C LEU A 135 13.41 -4.30 1.27
N MET A 136 12.82 -5.33 1.87
CA MET A 136 11.83 -6.18 1.22
C MET A 136 10.75 -6.56 2.22
N ALA A 137 9.48 -6.47 1.84
CA ALA A 137 8.41 -7.11 2.60
C ALA A 137 8.56 -8.64 2.50
N THR A 138 8.42 -9.34 3.62
CA THR A 138 8.53 -10.81 3.69
C THR A 138 7.19 -11.49 3.52
N GLU A 139 6.11 -10.76 3.81
CA GLU A 139 4.73 -11.19 3.65
C GLU A 139 3.88 -10.02 3.14
N ILE A 140 2.63 -10.31 2.72
CA ILE A 140 1.69 -9.27 2.27
C ILE A 140 1.39 -8.35 3.45
N PRO A 141 1.56 -7.02 3.33
CA PRO A 141 1.21 -6.09 4.41
C PRO A 141 -0.25 -6.25 4.82
N VAL A 142 -0.49 -6.47 6.11
CA VAL A 142 -1.83 -6.78 6.61
C VAL A 142 -2.54 -5.48 6.94
N ILE A 143 -3.71 -5.28 6.33
CA ILE A 143 -4.55 -4.12 6.57
C ILE A 143 -5.76 -4.52 7.39
N SER A 144 -5.99 -3.75 8.47
CA SER A 144 -7.12 -3.92 9.38
C SER A 144 -7.87 -2.61 9.51
N LEU A 145 -9.17 -2.62 9.24
CA LEU A 145 -10.06 -1.49 9.32
C LEU A 145 -11.19 -1.84 10.30
N GLU A 146 -11.01 -1.42 11.54
CA GLU A 146 -11.98 -1.56 12.62
C GLU A 146 -12.64 -0.23 12.98
N LYS A 147 -13.63 -0.29 13.86
CA LYS A 147 -14.24 0.93 14.39
C LYS A 147 -13.18 1.75 15.15
N ASP A 148 -12.96 2.98 14.69
CA ASP A 148 -11.99 3.93 15.26
C ASP A 148 -10.50 3.53 15.10
N SER A 149 -10.20 2.46 14.36
CA SER A 149 -8.83 1.99 14.13
C SER A 149 -8.62 1.59 12.68
N PHE A 150 -7.61 2.17 12.04
CA PHE A 150 -7.20 1.79 10.69
C PHE A 150 -5.68 1.64 10.68
N THR A 151 -5.21 0.41 10.45
CA THR A 151 -3.79 0.08 10.60
C THR A 151 -3.24 -0.74 9.43
N VAL A 152 -1.92 -0.63 9.22
CA VAL A 152 -1.13 -1.55 8.39
C VAL A 152 -0.01 -2.14 9.23
N ASP A 153 0.06 -3.47 9.24
CA ASP A 153 1.18 -4.23 9.74
C ASP A 153 2.09 -4.66 8.58
N ILE A 154 3.37 -4.32 8.69
CA ILE A 154 4.38 -4.60 7.68
C ILE A 154 5.45 -5.48 8.32
N GLU A 155 5.56 -6.71 7.83
CA GLU A 155 6.70 -7.59 8.10
C GLU A 155 7.65 -7.57 6.91
N GLY A 156 8.93 -7.40 7.21
CA GLY A 156 9.96 -7.30 6.20
C GLY A 156 11.33 -7.68 6.70
N SER A 157 12.29 -7.55 5.80
CA SER A 157 13.70 -7.69 6.09
C SER A 157 14.47 -6.53 5.48
N MET A 158 15.58 -6.19 6.13
CA MET A 158 16.57 -5.29 5.58
C MET A 158 17.91 -5.99 5.56
N GLU A 159 18.51 -6.05 4.37
CA GLU A 159 19.90 -6.45 4.19
C GLU A 159 20.78 -5.20 4.09
N VAL A 160 21.83 -5.17 4.90
CA VAL A 160 22.81 -4.08 4.95
C VAL A 160 24.07 -4.53 4.22
N LEU A 161 24.43 -3.82 3.15
CA LEU A 161 25.51 -4.17 2.24
C LEU A 161 26.57 -3.07 2.23
N ALA A 162 27.84 -3.42 2.34
CA ALA A 162 28.94 -2.50 2.04
C ALA A 162 29.19 -2.47 0.53
N VAL A 163 29.40 -1.27 -0.01
CA VAL A 163 29.80 -1.05 -1.41
C VAL A 163 31.32 -0.91 -1.46
N LEU A 164 32.01 -1.91 -2.03
CA LEU A 164 33.46 -1.96 -2.11
C LEU A 164 34.01 -1.09 -3.26
N PRO A 165 35.31 -0.74 -3.26
CA PRO A 165 35.90 0.14 -4.28
C PRO A 165 35.83 -0.40 -5.71
N ASP A 166 35.70 -1.72 -5.87
CA ASP A 166 35.49 -2.39 -7.16
C ASP A 166 34.01 -2.42 -7.59
N SER A 167 33.14 -1.68 -6.90
CA SER A 167 31.68 -1.62 -7.07
C SER A 167 30.96 -2.94 -6.77
N THR A 168 31.62 -3.91 -6.15
CA THR A 168 30.95 -5.11 -5.65
C THR A 168 30.29 -4.84 -4.29
N THR A 169 29.28 -5.64 -3.96
CA THR A 169 28.54 -5.50 -2.70
C THR A 169 28.81 -6.68 -1.78
N GLN A 170 29.10 -6.40 -0.51
CA GLN A 170 29.31 -7.42 0.50
C GLN A 170 28.26 -7.32 1.61
N SER A 171 27.54 -8.42 1.87
CA SER A 171 26.54 -8.48 2.94
C SER A 171 27.23 -8.38 4.30
N LEU A 172 26.80 -7.41 5.11
CA LEU A 172 27.30 -7.21 6.46
C LEU A 172 26.44 -7.96 7.46
N PHE A 173 25.13 -7.74 7.39
CA PHE A 173 24.13 -8.40 8.22
C PHE A 173 22.73 -8.20 7.64
N THR A 174 21.79 -9.00 8.13
CA THR A 174 20.36 -8.90 7.81
C THR A 174 19.58 -8.70 9.11
N MET A 175 18.49 -7.95 9.04
CA MET A 175 17.58 -7.73 10.15
C MET A 175 16.13 -7.88 9.70
N ASN A 176 15.31 -8.41 10.59
CA ASN A 176 13.87 -8.45 10.39
C ASN A 176 13.26 -7.12 10.88
N ILE A 177 12.25 -6.66 10.17
CA ILE A 177 11.52 -5.43 10.46
C ILE A 177 10.07 -5.82 10.68
N ALA A 178 9.51 -5.36 11.80
CA ALA A 178 8.08 -5.37 12.04
C ALA A 178 7.66 -3.93 12.32
N ALA A 179 6.74 -3.40 11.53
CA ALA A 179 6.23 -2.05 11.67
C ALA A 179 4.71 -2.07 11.71
N ASN A 180 4.15 -1.48 12.76
CA ASN A 180 2.72 -1.25 12.90
C ASN A 180 2.46 0.25 12.67
N THR A 181 1.59 0.57 11.72
CA THR A 181 1.28 1.95 11.34
C THR A 181 -0.21 2.21 11.42
N SER A 182 -0.59 3.43 11.79
CA SER A 182 -1.95 3.93 11.67
C SER A 182 -2.14 4.69 10.35
N ILE A 183 -3.32 4.58 9.76
CA ILE A 183 -3.68 5.25 8.51
C ILE A 183 -4.71 6.35 8.80
N SER A 184 -4.49 7.52 8.22
CA SER A 184 -5.51 8.57 8.10
C SER A 184 -5.87 8.77 6.64
N LEU A 185 -7.17 8.72 6.32
CA LEU A 185 -7.66 8.96 4.96
C LEU A 185 -8.11 10.41 4.79
N ASN A 186 -7.86 10.95 3.61
CA ASN A 186 -8.39 12.24 3.17
C ASN A 186 -8.77 12.16 1.69
N ILE A 187 -9.69 13.01 1.26
CA ILE A 187 -10.00 13.18 -0.16
C ILE A 187 -9.48 14.54 -0.60
N PHE A 188 -8.59 14.55 -1.59
CA PHE A 188 -8.03 15.76 -2.16
C PHE A 188 -7.99 15.62 -3.68
N ASP A 189 -8.47 16.64 -4.40
CA ASP A 189 -8.54 16.65 -5.86
C ASP A 189 -9.18 15.37 -6.45
N GLN A 190 -10.30 14.94 -5.86
CA GLN A 190 -11.05 13.72 -6.25
C GLN A 190 -10.26 12.42 -6.10
N LYS A 191 -9.13 12.43 -5.37
CA LYS A 191 -8.33 11.24 -5.06
C LYS A 191 -8.42 10.89 -3.58
N LEU A 192 -8.50 9.60 -3.29
CA LEU A 192 -8.32 9.08 -1.94
C LEU A 192 -6.83 9.10 -1.59
N MET A 193 -6.46 9.85 -0.57
CA MET A 193 -5.10 9.96 -0.06
C MET A 193 -5.02 9.28 1.31
N GLY A 194 -3.99 8.46 1.51
CA GLY A 194 -3.65 7.87 2.80
C GLY A 194 -2.37 8.48 3.37
N SER A 195 -2.39 8.83 4.64
CA SER A 195 -1.20 9.21 5.41
C SER A 195 -0.90 8.11 6.42
N LEU A 196 0.34 7.61 6.43
CA LEU A 196 0.81 6.59 7.36
C LEU A 196 1.57 7.24 8.52
N CYS A 197 1.24 6.82 9.74
CA CYS A 197 1.93 7.21 10.96
C CYS A 197 2.47 5.95 11.64
N LEU A 198 3.79 5.86 11.84
CA LEU A 198 4.39 4.76 12.57
C LEU A 198 3.94 4.81 14.04
N ASN A 199 3.38 3.71 14.53
CA ASN A 199 2.97 3.59 15.92
C ASN A 199 4.21 3.36 16.79
N ARG A 200 4.18 3.90 18.02
CA ARG A 200 5.33 3.88 18.95
C ARG A 200 5.35 2.64 19.82
#